data_AF-A0A6G3Q686-F1
#
_entry.id   AF-A0A6G3Q686-F1
#
_cell.length_a   1.000
_cell.length_b   1.000
_cell.length_c   1.000
_cell.angle_alpha   90.00
_cell.angle_beta   90.00
_cell.angle_gamma   90.00
#
_symmetry.space_group_name_H-M   'P 1'
#
loop_
_entity.id
_entity.type
_entity.pdbx_description
1 polymer ?
#
loop_
_entity_poly.entity_id
_entity_poly.type
_entity_poly.pdbx_seq_one_letter_code
_entity_poly.pdbx_strand_id
1 'polypeptide(L)'
;MPAARHDSNRRPSVLAFARSLGISNTTFRRRYPGLVQEITARWTVSSDEQVHEPSTLDTLTVRNAKLRRRNREFTAALAIATARIQYVTLENVRFREPLEAQQTVIRRR
;
A
#
# COMPACT_ATOMS: atom_id res chain seq x y z
N MET A 1 -4.08 0.07 -31.29
CA MET A 1 -4.83 -1.02 -30.62
C MET A 1 -4.77 -0.77 -29.11
N PRO A 2 -5.88 -0.41 -28.44
CA PRO A 2 -5.81 0.07 -27.06
C PRO A 2 -5.71 -1.11 -26.07
N ALA A 3 -4.77 -0.99 -25.13
CA ALA A 3 -4.56 -1.91 -24.03
C ALA A 3 -5.79 -1.96 -23.12
N ALA A 4 -6.34 -3.16 -22.92
CA ALA A 4 -7.40 -3.40 -21.96
C ALA A 4 -6.85 -3.18 -20.55
N ARG A 5 -7.23 -2.06 -19.93
CA ARG A 5 -7.06 -1.82 -18.50
C ARG A 5 -7.92 -2.86 -17.78
N HIS A 6 -7.28 -3.83 -17.14
CA HIS A 6 -7.97 -4.73 -16.22
C HIS A 6 -8.32 -3.93 -14.96
N ASP A 7 -9.59 -3.51 -14.86
CA ASP A 7 -10.19 -3.14 -13.59
C ASP A 7 -10.12 -4.36 -12.66
N SER A 8 -9.04 -4.43 -11.87
CA SER A 8 -8.72 -5.51 -10.93
C SER A 8 -9.74 -5.68 -9.79
N ASN A 9 -10.81 -4.88 -9.80
CA ASN A 9 -11.87 -4.88 -8.80
C ASN A 9 -13.23 -5.42 -9.32
N ARG A 10 -13.30 -5.89 -10.57
CA ARG A 10 -14.54 -6.42 -11.15
C ARG A 10 -14.51 -7.95 -11.17
N ARG A 11 -15.53 -8.60 -10.58
CA ARG A 11 -15.69 -10.06 -10.58
C ARG A 11 -15.57 -10.58 -12.03
N PRO A 12 -14.56 -11.42 -12.34
CA PRO A 12 -14.26 -11.76 -13.72
C PRO A 12 -15.30 -12.74 -14.27
N SER A 13 -16.05 -12.32 -15.29
CA SER A 13 -17.07 -13.14 -15.94
C SER A 13 -16.48 -14.05 -17.01
N VAL A 14 -17.13 -15.19 -17.27
CA VAL A 14 -16.78 -16.10 -18.38
C VAL A 14 -16.67 -15.33 -19.71
N LEU A 15 -17.53 -14.32 -19.90
CA LEU A 15 -17.48 -13.44 -21.06
C LEU A 15 -16.27 -12.50 -21.07
N ALA A 16 -15.85 -11.98 -19.91
CA ALA A 16 -14.66 -11.16 -19.81
C ALA A 16 -13.39 -11.96 -20.17
N PHE A 17 -13.31 -13.23 -19.74
CA PHE A 17 -12.22 -14.13 -20.13
C PHE A 17 -12.21 -14.45 -21.63
N ALA A 18 -13.38 -14.69 -22.22
CA ALA A 18 -13.47 -14.90 -23.67
C ALA A 18 -12.95 -13.66 -24.43
N ARG A 19 -13.34 -12.46 -23.98
CA ARG A 19 -12.87 -11.18 -24.55
C ARG A 19 -11.37 -10.96 -24.37
N SER A 20 -10.79 -11.27 -23.21
CA SER A 20 -9.34 -11.11 -23.00
C SER A 20 -8.51 -12.04 -23.86
N LEU A 21 -9.07 -13.19 -24.25
CA LEU A 21 -8.44 -14.16 -25.15
C LEU A 21 -8.77 -13.90 -26.63
N GLY A 22 -9.57 -12.86 -26.94
CA GLY A 22 -9.95 -12.51 -28.31
C GLY A 22 -10.84 -13.55 -29.01
N ILE A 23 -11.53 -14.41 -28.26
CA ILE A 23 -12.39 -15.47 -28.81
C ILE A 23 -13.86 -15.29 -28.42
N SER A 24 -14.77 -15.86 -29.21
CA SER A 24 -16.19 -15.82 -28.86
C SER A 24 -16.48 -16.63 -27.60
N ASN A 25 -17.49 -16.20 -26.84
CA ASN A 25 -17.88 -16.87 -25.58
C ASN A 25 -18.25 -18.34 -25.79
N THR A 26 -18.95 -18.66 -26.88
CA THR A 26 -19.28 -20.03 -27.28
C THR A 26 -18.04 -20.89 -27.51
N THR A 27 -17.03 -20.34 -28.20
CA THR A 27 -15.75 -21.01 -28.43
C THR A 27 -14.99 -21.22 -27.12
N PHE A 28 -14.95 -20.21 -26.25
CA PHE A 28 -14.33 -20.32 -24.92
C PHE A 28 -14.99 -21.43 -24.08
N ARG A 29 -16.33 -21.46 -24.05
CA ARG A 29 -17.08 -22.47 -23.30
C ARG A 29 -16.86 -23.90 -23.81
N ARG A 30 -16.73 -24.05 -25.13
CA ARG A 30 -16.47 -25.36 -25.75
C ARG A 30 -15.02 -25.82 -25.58
N ARG A 31 -14.05 -24.92 -25.66
CA ARG A 31 -12.62 -25.24 -25.58
C ARG A 31 -12.11 -25.43 -24.14
N TYR A 32 -12.72 -24.73 -23.18
CA TYR A 32 -12.30 -24.75 -21.78
C TYR A 32 -13.47 -24.99 -20.81
N PRO A 33 -14.21 -26.11 -20.93
CA PRO A 33 -15.38 -26.39 -20.10
C PRO A 33 -15.04 -26.45 -18.60
N GLY A 34 -13.85 -26.96 -18.24
CA GLY A 34 -13.38 -27.00 -16.85
C GLY A 34 -13.19 -25.61 -16.24
N LEU A 35 -12.60 -24.67 -16.99
CA LEU A 35 -12.44 -23.28 -16.52
C LEU A 35 -13.79 -22.58 -16.37
N VAL A 36 -14.77 -22.87 -17.25
CA VAL A 36 -16.13 -22.35 -17.10
C VAL A 36 -16.76 -22.86 -15.81
N GLN A 37 -16.65 -24.16 -15.53
CA GLN A 37 -17.18 -24.74 -14.29
C GLN A 37 -16.52 -24.13 -13.06
N GLU A 38 -15.21 -23.94 -13.05
CA GLU A 38 -14.50 -23.32 -11.93
C GLU A 38 -14.94 -21.86 -11.69
N ILE A 39 -15.08 -21.07 -12.77
CA ILE A 39 -15.55 -19.68 -12.69
C ILE A 39 -16.99 -19.64 -12.15
N THR A 40 -17.87 -20.53 -12.62
CA THR A 40 -19.26 -20.60 -12.16
C THR A 40 -19.37 -21.12 -10.73
N ALA A 41 -18.59 -22.12 -10.34
CA ALA A 41 -18.57 -22.67 -8.99
C ALA A 41 -18.13 -21.65 -7.94
N ARG A 42 -17.13 -20.82 -8.25
CA ARG A 42 -16.72 -19.69 -7.39
C ARG A 42 -17.84 -18.67 -7.19
N TRP A 43 -18.81 -18.59 -8.10
CA TRP A 43 -19.94 -17.67 -7.98
C TRP A 43 -21.12 -18.28 -7.22
N THR A 44 -21.36 -19.60 -7.34
CA THR A 44 -22.44 -20.27 -6.61
C THR A 44 -22.17 -20.36 -5.11
N VAL A 45 -20.92 -20.59 -4.70
CA VAL A 45 -20.55 -20.64 -3.26
C VAL A 45 -20.72 -19.28 -2.58
N SER A 46 -20.62 -18.17 -3.32
CA SER A 46 -20.75 -16.82 -2.76
C SER A 46 -22.21 -16.35 -2.56
N SER A 47 -23.21 -17.08 -3.04
CA SER A 47 -24.61 -16.62 -3.02
C SER A 47 -25.44 -17.18 -1.87
N ASP A 48 -25.00 -18.27 -1.21
CA ASP A 48 -25.78 -18.96 -0.17
C ASP A 48 -25.35 -18.61 1.26
N GLU A 49 -24.33 -17.76 1.41
CA GLU A 49 -23.72 -17.43 2.71
C GLU A 49 -23.58 -15.91 2.91
N GLN A 50 -24.60 -15.15 2.49
CA GLN A 50 -24.73 -13.73 2.84
C GLN A 50 -25.45 -13.56 4.18
N VAL A 51 -24.91 -14.21 5.21
CA VAL A 51 -25.03 -13.73 6.58
C VAL A 51 -24.11 -12.50 6.68
N HIS A 52 -24.58 -11.44 7.33
CA HIS A 52 -23.95 -10.14 7.54
C HIS A 52 -22.53 -10.20 8.18
N GLU A 53 -21.54 -10.72 7.47
CA GLU A 53 -20.12 -10.51 7.77
C GLU A 53 -19.67 -9.22 7.08
N PRO A 54 -18.97 -8.30 7.79
CA PRO A 54 -18.38 -7.13 7.14
C PRO A 54 -17.50 -7.62 6.00
N SER A 55 -17.79 -7.14 4.78
CA SER A 55 -17.08 -7.53 3.58
C SER A 55 -15.58 -7.44 3.85
N THR A 56 -14.81 -8.43 3.39
CA THR A 56 -13.34 -8.41 3.49
C THR A 56 -12.76 -7.09 2.97
N LEU A 57 -13.44 -6.44 2.02
CA LEU A 57 -13.13 -5.09 1.57
C LEU A 57 -13.28 -4.02 2.68
N ASP A 58 -14.35 -4.05 3.47
CA ASP A 58 -14.60 -3.10 4.56
C ASP A 58 -13.59 -3.24 5.69
N THR A 59 -13.20 -4.46 6.04
CA THR A 59 -12.13 -4.66 7.03
C THR A 59 -10.78 -4.13 6.54
N LEU A 60 -10.49 -4.29 5.24
CA LEU A 60 -9.31 -3.74 4.59
C LEU A 60 -9.34 -2.21 4.51
N THR A 61 -10.49 -1.58 4.22
CA THR A 61 -10.60 -0.12 4.15
C THR A 61 -10.37 0.53 5.52
N VAL A 62 -10.99 -0.02 6.57
CA VAL A 62 -10.79 0.43 7.96
C VAL A 62 -9.33 0.28 8.39
N ARG A 63 -8.71 -0.87 8.07
CA ARG A 63 -7.30 -1.11 8.39
C ARG A 63 -6.37 -0.16 7.62
N ASN A 64 -6.66 0.11 6.34
CA ASN A 64 -5.87 1.03 5.53
C ASN A 64 -5.98 2.47 6.05
N ALA A 65 -7.18 2.91 6.44
CA ALA A 65 -7.38 4.21 7.05
C ALA A 65 -6.57 4.37 8.35
N LYS A 66 -6.55 3.34 9.20
CA LYS A 66 -5.74 3.31 10.43
C LYS A 66 -4.24 3.38 10.13
N LEU A 67 -3.76 2.64 9.13
CA LEU A 67 -2.36 2.67 8.70
C LEU A 67 -1.96 4.04 8.17
N ARG A 68 -2.81 4.67 7.34
CA ARG A 68 -2.57 6.03 6.82
C ARG A 68 -2.50 7.06 7.93
N ARG A 69 -3.39 6.98 8.92
CA ARG A 69 -3.35 7.87 10.09
C ARG A 69 -2.02 7.74 10.85
N ARG A 70 -1.64 6.52 11.22
CA ARG A 70 -0.37 6.26 11.93
C ARG A 70 0.85 6.68 11.12
N ASN A 71 0.83 6.46 9.82
CA ASN A 71 1.93 6.87 8.94
C ASN A 71 2.10 8.40 8.94
N ARG A 72 1.01 9.17 8.93
CA ARG A 72 1.07 10.63 9.06
C ARG A 72 1.60 11.07 10.43
N GLU A 73 1.12 10.45 11.50
CA GLU A 73 1.58 10.73 12.87
C GLU A 73 3.10 10.47 13.01
N PHE A 74 3.59 9.33 12.52
CA PHE A 74 5.02 9.01 12.55
C PHE A 74 5.85 9.94 11.64
N THR A 75 5.35 10.30 10.47
CA THR A 75 6.04 11.23 9.57
C THR A 75 6.20 12.61 10.22
N ALA A 76 5.16 13.11 10.89
CA ALA A 76 5.22 14.36 11.63
C ALA A 76 6.22 14.28 12.80
N ALA A 77 6.20 13.19 13.56
CA ALA A 77 7.14 12.97 14.66
C ALA A 77 8.61 12.93 14.18
N LEU A 78 8.87 12.26 13.05
CA LEU A 78 10.20 12.19 12.45
C LEU A 78 10.67 13.58 11.97
N ALA A 79 9.79 14.39 11.40
CA ALA A 79 10.13 15.74 10.98
C ALA A 79 10.54 16.61 12.19
N ILE A 80 9.79 16.54 13.29
CA ILE A 80 10.11 17.26 14.53
C ILE A 80 11.43 16.78 15.13
N ALA A 81 11.63 15.46 15.22
CA ALA A 81 12.86 14.88 15.75
C ALA A 81 14.09 15.30 14.92
N THR A 82 13.96 15.30 13.60
CA THR A 82 15.03 15.73 12.68
C THR A 82 15.40 17.19 12.91
N ALA A 83 14.40 18.08 12.99
CA ALA A 83 14.63 19.50 13.26
C ALA A 83 15.32 19.70 14.63
N ARG A 84 14.93 18.91 15.64
CA ARG A 84 15.55 18.99 16.97
C ARG A 84 17.00 18.53 16.98
N ILE A 85 17.31 17.45 16.27
CA ILE A 85 18.69 16.96 16.12
C ILE A 85 19.53 18.03 15.45
N GLN A 86 19.07 18.58 14.33
CA GLN A 86 19.79 19.64 13.61
C GLN A 86 20.06 20.87 14.49
N TYR A 87 19.05 21.32 15.23
CA TYR A 87 19.19 22.43 16.18
C TYR A 87 20.27 22.14 17.22
N VAL A 88 20.20 20.98 17.89
CA VAL A 88 21.17 20.59 18.93
C VAL A 88 22.57 20.40 18.34
N THR A 89 22.68 19.88 17.12
CA THR A 89 23.96 19.76 16.42
C THR A 89 24.59 21.13 16.18
N LEU A 90 23.83 22.10 15.68
CA LEU A 90 24.32 23.47 15.45
C LEU A 90 24.72 24.14 16.77
N GLU A 91 23.93 23.96 17.81
CA GLU A 91 24.23 24.50 19.15
C GLU A 91 25.49 23.88 19.75
N ASN A 92 25.68 22.56 19.60
CA ASN A 92 26.90 21.88 20.01
C ASN A 92 28.13 22.38 19.26
N VAL A 93 28.04 22.59 17.94
CA VAL A 93 29.15 23.15 17.15
C VAL A 93 29.50 24.55 17.66
N ARG A 94 28.48 25.42 17.86
CA ARG A 94 28.67 26.78 18.38
C ARG A 94 29.34 26.80 19.75
N PHE A 95 29.06 25.86 20.64
CA PHE A 95 29.68 25.80 21.97
C PHE A 95 31.06 25.15 21.98
N ARG A 96 31.39 24.32 20.99
CA ARG A 96 32.73 23.72 20.87
C ARG A 96 33.80 24.74 20.48
N GLU A 97 33.49 25.68 19.58
CA GLU A 97 34.44 26.70 19.13
C GLU A 97 35.04 27.55 20.30
N PRO A 98 34.24 28.10 21.25
CA PRO A 98 34.77 28.80 22.41
C PRO A 98 35.60 27.91 23.34
N LEU A 99 35.18 26.66 23.53
CA LEU A 99 35.87 25.71 24.42
C LEU A 99 37.24 25.31 23.85
N GLU A 100 37.32 25.05 22.55
CA GLU A 100 38.58 24.75 21.87
C GLU A 100 39.53 25.96 21.88
N ALA A 101 39.00 27.18 21.70
CA ALA A 101 39.78 28.40 21.80
C ALA A 101 40.39 28.59 23.21
N GLN A 102 39.60 28.37 24.26
CA GLN A 102 40.07 28.44 25.64
C GLN A 102 41.09 27.34 25.99
N GLN A 103 40.86 26.10 25.55
CA GLN A 103 41.81 25.00 25.75
C GLN A 103 43.14 25.24 25.05
N THR A 104 43.14 25.86 23.88
CA THR A 104 44.37 26.19 23.14
C THR A 104 45.22 27.23 23.89
N VAL A 105 44.59 28.21 24.54
CA VAL A 105 45.28 29.18 25.40
C VAL A 105 45.86 28.52 26.64
N ILE A 106 45.12 27.61 27.28
CA ILE A 106 45.59 26.89 28.48
C ILE A 106 46.79 25.97 28.14
N ARG A 107 46.79 25.30 26.98
CA ARG A 107 47.90 24.43 26.56
C ARG A 107 49.16 25.15 26.09
N ARG A 108 49.07 26.43 25.71
CA ARG A 108 50.22 27.24 25.25
C ARG A 108 50.87 28.06 26.38
N ARG A 109 50.31 28.00 27.59
CA ARG A 109 50.86 28.60 28.80
C ARG A 109 51.63 27.56 29.60
#